data_AF-H4F3I8-F1
#
_entry.id   AF-H4F3I8-F1
#
_cell.length_a   1.000
_cell.length_b   1.000
_cell.length_c   1.000
_cell.angle_alpha   90.00
_cell.angle_beta   90.00
_cell.angle_gamma   90.00
#
_symmetry.space_group_name_H-M   'P 1'
#
loop_
_entity.id
_entity.type
_entity.pdbx_description
1 polymer ?
#
loop_
_entity_poly.entity_id
_entity_poly.type
_entity_poly.pdbx_seq_one_letter_code
_entity_poly.pdbx_strand_id
1 'polypeptide(L)'
;MAVYPWLALRNRTYYLRAPVPADLRDSMGKSEIWKSLRTQDRRKAVEKLRQESAIVSQQFEKERQRAARLSLPPLEELSDAQIKIVGDVYFAHLLDEDEERRLSGFEGDDFDNIAEWQEALDKDNRSEFARGQISPFMLDEAAEVLSWDGVELCLSERSHSWPKLVRAIYAARIKADQVKKQRNAGDVVDTPKPVMILMEQHAKPTLEDAKKFYIIERVSGSDFAQKKRKNRLEALMKTVKTALGEVPALPDWTVDD
;
A
#
# COMPACT_ATOMS: atom_id res chain seq x y z
N MET A 1 20.04 -30.85 25.29
CA MET A 1 19.74 -29.44 25.65
C MET A 1 19.07 -28.79 24.46
N ALA A 2 17.94 -28.11 24.63
CA ALA A 2 17.34 -27.34 23.53
C ALA A 2 18.30 -26.20 23.14
N VAL A 3 18.78 -26.23 21.90
CA VAL A 3 19.55 -25.13 21.31
C VAL A 3 18.55 -24.07 20.90
N TYR A 4 18.64 -22.89 21.50
CA TYR A 4 17.82 -21.75 21.11
C TYR A 4 18.59 -20.97 20.05
N PRO A 5 18.22 -21.07 18.75
CA PRO A 5 18.85 -20.27 17.72
C PRO A 5 18.72 -18.79 18.07
N TRP A 6 19.78 -18.02 17.80
CA TRP A 6 19.89 -16.58 18.07
C TRP A 6 20.03 -16.17 19.53
N LEU A 7 20.01 -17.07 20.51
CA LEU A 7 20.30 -16.71 21.90
C LEU A 7 21.81 -16.60 22.13
N ALA A 8 22.29 -15.41 22.48
CA ALA A 8 23.68 -15.16 22.82
C ALA A 8 23.81 -14.67 24.28
N LEU A 9 24.88 -15.08 24.98
CA LEU A 9 25.21 -14.57 26.31
C LEU A 9 26.43 -13.66 26.20
N ARG A 10 26.31 -12.43 26.70
CA ARG A 10 27.42 -11.46 26.75
C ARG A 10 27.37 -10.71 28.07
N ASN A 11 28.49 -10.64 28.78
CA ASN A 11 28.61 -9.93 30.07
C ASN A 11 27.44 -10.24 31.04
N ARG A 12 27.15 -11.54 31.22
CA ARG A 12 26.07 -12.08 32.08
C ARG A 12 24.64 -11.74 31.67
N THR A 13 24.43 -11.00 30.59
CA THR A 13 23.11 -10.65 30.06
C THR A 13 22.82 -11.39 28.77
N TYR A 14 21.59 -11.88 28.60
CA TYR A 14 21.17 -12.53 27.37
C TYR A 14 20.77 -11.52 26.29
N TYR A 15 21.13 -11.84 25.05
CA TYR A 15 20.86 -11.07 23.85
C TYR A 15 20.23 -11.97 22.78
N LEU A 16 19.39 -11.39 21.94
CA LEU A 16 19.07 -11.90 20.63
C LEU A 16 20.17 -11.45 19.66
N ARG A 17 20.72 -12.41 18.91
CA ARG A 17 21.67 -12.23 17.81
C ARG A 17 21.11 -12.94 16.58
N ALA A 18 20.33 -12.23 15.77
CA ALA A 18 19.77 -12.76 14.54
C ALA A 18 20.69 -12.41 13.36
N PRO A 19 21.22 -13.39 12.62
CA PRO A 19 21.91 -13.12 11.36
C PRO A 19 20.90 -12.66 10.32
N VAL A 20 21.24 -11.59 9.59
CA VAL A 20 20.44 -11.08 8.48
C VAL A 20 20.62 -12.02 7.27
N PRO A 21 19.53 -12.56 6.69
CA PRO A 21 19.57 -13.36 5.47
C PRO A 21 20.31 -12.66 4.33
N ALA A 22 21.01 -13.41 3.48
CA ALA A 22 21.88 -12.84 2.44
C ALA A 22 21.12 -11.95 1.45
N ASP A 23 19.89 -12.33 1.10
CA ASP A 23 18.93 -11.59 0.28
C ASP A 23 18.56 -10.21 0.84
N LEU A 24 18.68 -10.02 2.16
CA LEU A 24 18.28 -8.80 2.85
C LEU A 24 19.44 -7.91 3.30
N ARG A 25 20.69 -8.37 3.18
CA ARG A 25 21.86 -7.65 3.69
C ARG A 25 22.02 -6.26 3.08
N ASP A 26 21.82 -6.16 1.77
CA ASP A 26 21.94 -4.89 1.05
C ASP A 26 20.80 -3.95 1.42
N SER A 27 19.56 -4.46 1.49
CA SER A 27 18.38 -3.66 1.88
C SER A 27 18.43 -3.14 3.32
N MET A 28 18.90 -3.96 4.27
CA MET A 28 18.93 -3.62 5.69
C MET A 28 20.23 -2.94 6.13
N GLY A 29 21.27 -2.96 5.29
CA GLY A 29 22.59 -2.39 5.57
C GLY A 29 23.33 -3.02 6.76
N LYS A 30 22.90 -4.21 7.22
CA LYS A 30 23.42 -4.89 8.42
C LYS A 30 23.56 -6.39 8.17
N SER A 31 24.57 -6.99 8.80
CA SER A 31 24.81 -8.43 8.76
C SER A 31 24.15 -9.18 9.92
N GLU A 32 23.93 -8.52 11.05
CA GLU A 32 23.31 -9.10 12.25
C GLU A 32 22.48 -8.06 13.01
N ILE A 33 21.40 -8.51 13.63
CA ILE A 33 20.57 -7.72 14.55
C ILE A 33 20.86 -8.18 15.98
N TRP A 34 21.31 -7.25 16.81
CA TRP A 34 21.58 -7.45 18.23
C TRP A 34 20.53 -6.73 19.08
N LYS A 35 19.84 -7.46 19.96
CA LYS A 35 18.90 -6.87 20.93
C LYS A 35 19.11 -7.45 22.31
N SER A 36 19.27 -6.61 23.32
CA SER A 36 19.37 -7.06 24.71
C SER A 36 18.01 -7.56 25.20
N LEU A 37 17.97 -8.77 25.77
CA LEU A 37 16.78 -9.31 26.42
C LEU A 37 16.64 -8.80 27.88
N ARG A 38 17.62 -8.00 28.34
CA ARG A 38 17.66 -7.35 29.66
C ARG A 38 17.39 -8.33 30.80
N THR A 39 18.00 -9.51 30.73
CA THR A 39 17.86 -10.55 31.76
C THR A 39 19.11 -11.41 31.83
N GLN A 40 19.43 -11.85 33.04
CA GLN A 40 20.48 -12.85 33.31
C GLN A 40 19.87 -14.25 33.55
N ASP A 41 18.56 -14.32 33.78
CA ASP A 41 17.83 -15.58 33.93
C ASP A 41 17.52 -16.19 32.55
N ARG A 42 18.01 -17.42 32.36
CA ARG A 42 17.88 -18.18 31.11
C ARG A 42 16.42 -18.48 30.75
N ARG A 43 15.54 -18.77 31.72
CA ARG A 43 14.13 -19.11 31.42
C ARG A 43 13.40 -17.89 30.87
N LYS A 44 13.52 -16.77 31.58
CA LYS A 44 12.99 -15.47 31.13
C LYS A 44 13.61 -15.02 29.81
N ALA A 45 14.89 -15.30 29.58
CA ALA A 45 15.55 -15.00 28.31
C ALA A 45 14.90 -15.74 27.14
N VAL A 46 14.60 -17.04 27.30
CA VAL A 46 13.96 -17.83 26.24
C VAL A 46 12.56 -17.32 25.90
N GLU A 47 11.76 -16.94 26.89
CA GLU A 47 10.42 -16.38 26.67
C GLU A 47 10.49 -15.07 25.88
N LYS A 48 11.35 -14.15 26.31
CA LYS A 48 11.59 -12.88 25.59
C LYS A 48 12.17 -13.12 24.20
N LEU A 49 13.09 -14.07 24.06
CA LEU A 49 13.68 -14.44 22.77
C LEU A 49 12.59 -14.85 21.78
N ARG A 50 11.58 -15.63 22.19
CA ARG A 50 10.49 -16.04 21.29
C ARG A 50 9.73 -14.83 20.75
N GLN A 51 9.32 -13.92 21.63
CA GLN A 51 8.62 -12.69 21.24
C GLN A 51 9.49 -11.83 20.30
N GLU A 52 10.74 -11.60 20.67
CA GLU A 52 11.65 -10.76 19.89
C GLU A 52 12.07 -11.40 18.57
N SER A 53 12.22 -12.73 18.54
CA SER A 53 12.51 -13.48 17.32
C SER A 53 11.36 -13.44 16.33
N ALA A 54 10.11 -13.43 16.81
CA ALA A 54 8.93 -13.25 15.96
C ALA A 54 8.92 -11.85 15.32
N ILE A 55 9.21 -10.80 16.10
CA ILE A 55 9.31 -9.41 15.60
C ILE A 55 10.39 -9.30 14.53
N VAL A 56 11.59 -9.82 14.79
CA VAL A 56 12.70 -9.79 13.82
C VAL A 56 12.37 -10.60 12.57
N SER A 57 11.72 -11.76 12.72
CA SER A 57 11.30 -12.57 11.56
C SER A 57 10.24 -11.84 10.72
N GLN A 58 9.31 -11.13 11.36
CA GLN A 58 8.33 -10.29 10.67
C GLN A 58 9.00 -9.13 9.92
N GLN A 59 10.04 -8.52 10.50
CA GLN A 59 10.83 -7.48 9.82
C GLN A 59 11.49 -8.04 8.55
N PHE A 60 12.11 -9.22 8.62
CA PHE A 60 12.69 -9.86 7.43
C PHE A 60 11.65 -10.14 6.35
N GLU A 61 10.48 -10.64 6.74
CA GLU A 61 9.42 -10.93 5.78
C GLU A 61 8.85 -9.66 5.14
N LYS A 62 8.69 -8.57 5.91
CA LYS A 62 8.31 -7.26 5.38
C LYS A 62 9.31 -6.77 4.33
N GLU A 63 10.61 -6.83 4.62
CA GLU A 63 11.63 -6.40 3.65
C GLU A 63 11.64 -7.26 2.39
N ARG A 64 11.43 -8.58 2.50
CA ARG A 64 11.27 -9.43 1.32
C ARG A 64 10.05 -9.05 0.49
N GLN A 65 8.92 -8.78 1.13
CA GLN A 65 7.71 -8.35 0.45
C GLN A 65 7.92 -7.01 -0.25
N ARG A 66 8.60 -6.07 0.41
CA ARG A 66 8.99 -4.78 -0.17
C ARG A 66 9.88 -4.98 -1.40
N ALA A 67 10.94 -5.78 -1.29
CA ALA A 67 11.84 -6.07 -2.41
C ALA A 67 11.10 -6.76 -3.58
N ALA A 68 10.27 -7.76 -3.29
CA ALA A 68 9.43 -8.42 -4.28
C ALA A 68 8.52 -7.43 -5.01
N ARG A 69 7.91 -6.48 -4.30
CA ARG A 69 7.06 -5.44 -4.90
C ARG A 69 7.85 -4.44 -5.73
N LEU A 70 9.02 -4.01 -5.28
CA LEU A 70 9.90 -3.13 -6.06
C LEU A 70 10.39 -3.80 -7.35
N SER A 71 10.44 -5.14 -7.39
CA SER A 71 10.75 -5.87 -8.61
C SER A 71 9.56 -6.06 -9.57
N LEU A 72 8.33 -5.73 -9.14
CA LEU A 72 7.19 -5.74 -10.04
C LEU A 72 7.32 -4.57 -11.05
N PRO A 73 6.81 -4.74 -12.28
CA PRO A 73 6.76 -3.64 -13.22
C PRO A 73 5.93 -2.49 -12.61
N PRO A 74 6.38 -1.23 -12.75
CA PRO A 74 5.61 -0.08 -12.31
C PRO A 74 4.22 -0.06 -12.92
N LEU A 75 3.23 0.39 -12.16
CA LEU A 75 1.88 0.61 -12.65
C LEU A 75 1.90 1.80 -13.61
N GLU A 76 1.29 1.64 -14.78
CA GLU A 76 1.13 2.75 -15.71
C GLU A 76 -0.01 3.69 -15.31
N GLU A 77 -1.01 3.17 -14.59
CA GLU A 77 -2.17 3.93 -14.13
C GLU A 77 -2.65 3.44 -12.76
N LEU A 78 -3.24 4.35 -11.98
CA LEU A 78 -3.97 4.07 -10.75
C LEU A 78 -5.47 4.16 -11.03
N SER A 79 -6.22 3.20 -10.50
CA SER A 79 -7.67 3.30 -10.42
C SER A 79 -8.11 4.42 -9.46
N ASP A 80 -9.29 4.98 -9.69
CA ASP A 80 -9.85 6.00 -8.79
C ASP A 80 -10.04 5.46 -7.35
N ALA A 81 -10.26 4.15 -7.20
CA ALA A 81 -10.31 3.47 -5.90
C ALA A 81 -8.94 3.46 -5.19
N GLN A 82 -7.85 3.14 -5.92
CA GLN A 82 -6.49 3.23 -5.37
C GLN A 82 -6.16 4.66 -4.95
N ILE A 83 -6.46 5.65 -5.80
CA ILE A 83 -6.22 7.06 -5.49
C ILE A 83 -6.98 7.50 -4.24
N LYS A 84 -8.23 7.06 -4.09
CA LYS A 84 -9.03 7.32 -2.89
C LYS A 84 -8.38 6.72 -1.64
N ILE A 85 -7.95 5.45 -1.70
CA ILE A 85 -7.28 4.79 -0.57
C ILE A 85 -6.02 5.54 -0.17
N VAL A 86 -5.19 5.93 -1.15
CA VAL A 86 -3.96 6.70 -0.90
C VAL A 86 -4.28 8.02 -0.19
N GLY A 87 -5.29 8.75 -0.66
CA GLY A 87 -5.76 9.99 -0.01
C GLY A 87 -6.29 9.77 1.41
N ASP A 88 -7.05 8.70 1.64
CA ASP A 88 -7.58 8.35 2.96
C ASP A 88 -6.46 7.98 3.96
N VAL A 89 -5.44 7.25 3.50
CA VAL A 89 -4.25 6.92 4.31
C VAL A 89 -3.47 8.17 4.67
N TYR A 90 -3.21 9.05 3.70
CA TYR A 90 -2.52 10.32 3.94
C TYR A 90 -3.29 11.22 4.94
N PHE A 91 -4.61 11.36 4.75
CA PHE A 91 -5.46 12.10 5.68
C PHE A 91 -5.39 11.55 7.11
N ALA A 92 -5.44 10.23 7.28
CA ALA A 92 -5.36 9.62 8.60
C ALA A 92 -3.99 9.85 9.26
N HIS A 93 -2.90 9.68 8.51
CA HIS A 93 -1.55 9.95 9.01
C HIS A 93 -1.39 11.39 9.51
N LEU A 94 -1.87 12.38 8.76
CA LEU A 94 -1.79 13.79 9.17
C LEU A 94 -2.52 14.10 10.49
N LEU A 95 -3.61 13.37 10.77
CA LEU A 95 -4.37 13.51 12.02
C LEU A 95 -3.80 12.70 13.17
N ASP A 96 -3.12 11.59 12.87
CA ASP A 96 -2.38 10.79 13.83
C ASP A 96 -1.16 11.58 14.35
N GLU A 97 -0.37 12.19 13.46
CA GLU A 97 0.73 13.06 13.89
C GLU A 97 0.25 14.29 14.69
N ASP A 98 -0.94 14.83 14.38
CA ASP A 98 -1.54 15.91 15.16
C ASP A 98 -1.94 15.44 16.56
N GLU A 99 -2.47 14.23 16.66
CA GLU A 99 -2.79 13.60 17.95
C GLU A 99 -1.53 13.36 18.78
N GLU A 100 -0.46 12.85 18.17
CA GLU A 100 0.84 12.66 18.85
C GLU A 100 1.39 13.96 19.43
N ARG A 101 1.31 15.07 18.68
CA ARG A 101 1.72 16.40 19.16
C ARG A 101 0.85 16.90 20.32
N ARG A 102 -0.45 16.63 20.29
CA ARG A 102 -1.36 16.99 21.40
C ARG A 102 -1.09 16.16 22.64
N LEU A 103 -0.84 14.85 22.48
CA LEU A 103 -0.51 13.95 23.57
C LEU A 103 0.83 14.28 24.24
N SER A 104 1.81 14.79 23.47
CA SER A 104 3.06 15.31 24.04
C SER A 104 2.91 16.70 24.68
N GLY A 105 1.76 17.34 24.54
CA GLY A 105 1.54 18.70 25.01
C GLY A 105 2.37 19.74 24.26
N PHE A 106 2.68 19.48 22.97
CA PHE A 106 3.53 20.33 22.12
C PHE A 106 4.96 20.50 22.68
N GLU A 107 5.52 19.47 23.31
CA GLU A 107 6.89 19.54 23.84
C GLU A 107 7.90 19.89 22.72
N GLY A 108 8.60 21.02 22.89
CA GLY A 108 9.59 21.51 21.93
C GLY A 108 9.04 22.41 20.84
N ASP A 109 7.72 22.60 20.77
CA ASP A 109 7.06 23.44 19.79
C ASP A 109 6.18 24.52 20.45
N ASP A 110 5.98 25.64 19.76
CA ASP A 110 5.04 26.66 20.19
C ASP A 110 3.71 26.53 19.43
N PHE A 111 2.61 26.41 20.17
CA PHE A 111 1.29 26.12 19.61
C PHE A 111 0.82 27.19 18.63
N ASP A 112 0.98 28.47 18.99
CA ASP A 112 0.54 29.60 18.17
C ASP A 112 1.36 29.68 16.88
N ASN A 113 2.68 29.53 16.96
CA ASN A 113 3.54 29.45 15.78
C ASN A 113 3.13 28.30 14.84
N ILE A 114 2.83 27.10 15.36
CA ILE A 114 2.36 25.99 14.52
C ILE A 114 1.05 26.36 13.82
N ALA A 115 0.10 26.95 14.55
CA ALA A 115 -1.19 27.34 13.98
C ALA A 115 -1.04 28.37 12.85
N GLU A 116 -0.14 29.34 13.01
CA GLU A 116 0.18 30.33 11.97
C GLU A 116 0.80 29.67 10.72
N TRP A 117 1.78 28.78 10.90
CA TRP A 117 2.38 28.03 9.79
C TRP A 117 1.36 27.15 9.07
N GLN A 118 0.47 26.50 9.83
CA GLN A 118 -0.60 25.69 9.26
C GLN A 118 -1.56 26.55 8.43
N GLU A 119 -1.94 27.74 8.90
CA GLU A 119 -2.81 28.64 8.14
C GLU A 119 -2.15 29.14 6.85
N ALA A 120 -0.87 29.51 6.91
CA ALA A 120 -0.10 29.92 5.74
C ALA A 120 -0.04 28.79 4.69
N LEU A 121 0.30 27.57 5.12
CA LEU A 121 0.36 26.41 4.23
C LEU A 121 -1.01 26.01 3.68
N ASP A 122 -2.09 26.02 4.48
CA ASP A 122 -3.46 25.73 4.02
C ASP A 122 -3.89 26.73 2.92
N LYS A 123 -3.53 28.01 3.08
CA LYS A 123 -3.80 29.04 2.07
C LYS A 123 -3.10 28.74 0.74
N ASP A 124 -1.82 28.37 0.79
CA ASP A 124 -1.05 28.02 -0.41
C ASP A 124 -1.58 26.74 -1.06
N ASN A 125 -1.85 25.70 -0.25
CA ASN A 125 -2.43 24.45 -0.72
C ASN A 125 -3.78 24.65 -1.43
N ARG A 126 -4.68 25.47 -0.85
CA ARG A 126 -5.98 25.80 -1.48
C ARG A 126 -5.80 26.60 -2.76
N SER A 127 -4.86 27.54 -2.76
CA SER A 127 -4.51 28.37 -3.91
C SER A 127 -4.04 27.53 -5.10
N GLU A 128 -3.12 26.58 -4.86
CA GLU A 128 -2.59 25.66 -5.86
C GLU A 128 -3.66 24.67 -6.34
N PHE A 129 -4.38 24.05 -5.40
CA PHE A 129 -5.46 23.10 -5.69
C PHE A 129 -6.55 23.69 -6.59
N ALA A 130 -6.98 24.93 -6.31
CA ALA A 130 -8.01 25.63 -7.06
C ALA A 130 -7.58 25.95 -8.50
N ARG A 131 -6.28 26.17 -8.73
CA ARG A 131 -5.72 26.45 -10.06
C ARG A 131 -5.26 25.19 -10.81
N GLY A 132 -5.32 24.02 -10.17
CA GLY A 132 -4.79 22.77 -10.74
C GLY A 132 -3.27 22.78 -10.86
N GLN A 133 -2.59 23.57 -10.04
CA GLN A 133 -1.13 23.59 -9.98
C GLN A 133 -0.63 22.40 -9.16
N ILE A 134 0.55 21.90 -9.53
CA ILE A 134 1.25 20.82 -8.84
C ILE A 134 2.58 21.41 -8.38
N SER A 135 2.73 21.63 -7.08
CA SER A 135 4.02 22.03 -6.52
C SER A 135 4.96 20.82 -6.42
N PRO A 136 6.29 21.02 -6.48
CA PRO A 136 7.26 19.96 -6.26
C PRO A 136 7.05 19.27 -4.90
N PHE A 137 6.78 20.05 -3.85
CA PHE A 137 6.49 19.52 -2.52
C PHE A 137 5.33 18.51 -2.52
N MET A 138 4.22 18.84 -3.18
CA MET A 138 3.05 17.96 -3.21
C MET A 138 3.21 16.76 -4.14
N LEU A 139 4.10 16.86 -5.13
CA LEU A 139 4.51 15.70 -5.94
C LEU A 139 5.37 14.74 -5.12
N ASP A 140 6.32 15.26 -4.35
CA ASP A 140 7.19 14.48 -3.47
C ASP A 140 6.37 13.79 -2.38
N GLU A 141 5.44 14.51 -1.73
CA GLU A 141 4.48 13.93 -0.78
C GLU A 141 3.67 12.80 -1.42
N ALA A 142 3.15 13.01 -2.63
CA ALA A 142 2.41 11.96 -3.34
C ALA A 142 3.27 10.73 -3.62
N ALA A 143 4.53 10.90 -4.01
CA ALA A 143 5.47 9.81 -4.23
C ALA A 143 5.82 9.07 -2.93
N GLU A 144 5.99 9.82 -1.83
CA GLU A 144 6.31 9.25 -0.52
C GLU A 144 5.18 8.37 -0.01
N VAL A 145 3.92 8.84 -0.08
CA VAL A 145 2.76 8.09 0.42
C VAL A 145 2.59 6.76 -0.31
N LEU A 146 2.91 6.68 -1.60
CA LEU A 146 2.87 5.41 -2.34
C LEU A 146 3.83 4.37 -1.76
N SER A 147 4.90 4.80 -1.09
CA SER A 147 5.89 3.93 -0.45
C SER A 147 5.55 3.52 0.98
N TRP A 148 4.53 4.11 1.60
CA TRP A 148 4.15 3.83 2.98
C TRP A 148 3.63 2.40 3.18
N ASP A 149 3.87 1.88 4.39
CA ASP A 149 3.35 0.58 4.85
C ASP A 149 1.82 0.51 4.66
N GLY A 150 1.35 -0.46 3.87
CA GLY A 150 -0.07 -0.66 3.58
C GLY A 150 -0.58 0.02 2.30
N VAL A 151 0.22 0.88 1.66
CA VAL A 151 -0.02 1.38 0.29
C VAL A 151 0.88 0.63 -0.68
N GLU A 152 2.20 0.78 -0.52
CA GLU A 152 3.24 0.01 -1.23
C GLU A 152 2.97 -0.17 -2.73
N LEU A 153 2.61 0.93 -3.41
CA LEU A 153 2.35 0.99 -4.85
C LEU A 153 3.56 1.57 -5.57
N CYS A 154 3.95 0.98 -6.70
CA CYS A 154 4.97 1.53 -7.58
C CYS A 154 4.30 2.14 -8.81
N LEU A 155 4.31 3.47 -8.92
CA LEU A 155 3.74 4.19 -10.07
C LEU A 155 4.84 4.59 -11.04
N SER A 156 4.64 4.36 -12.33
CA SER A 156 5.52 4.80 -13.40
C SER A 156 5.69 6.32 -13.36
N GLU A 157 6.92 6.83 -13.50
CA GLU A 157 7.21 8.27 -13.56
C GLU A 157 6.44 8.98 -14.68
N ARG A 158 6.09 8.25 -15.75
CA ARG A 158 5.35 8.77 -16.91
C ARG A 158 3.84 8.56 -16.80
N SER A 159 3.35 8.08 -15.67
CA SER A 159 1.93 7.80 -15.47
C SER A 159 1.08 9.06 -15.57
N HIS A 160 -0.03 8.97 -16.31
CA HIS A 160 -1.07 10.01 -16.34
C HIS A 160 -1.87 10.10 -15.03
N SER A 161 -1.60 9.22 -14.06
CA SER A 161 -2.27 9.22 -12.76
C SER A 161 -1.65 10.21 -11.76
N TRP A 162 -0.42 10.68 -11.98
CA TRP A 162 0.25 11.64 -11.09
C TRP A 162 -0.59 12.89 -10.80
N PRO A 163 -1.19 13.58 -11.79
CA PRO A 163 -2.03 14.74 -11.51
C PRO A 163 -3.26 14.41 -10.66
N LYS A 164 -3.91 13.27 -10.89
CA LYS A 164 -5.06 12.84 -10.09
C LYS A 164 -4.66 12.50 -8.66
N LEU A 165 -3.53 11.80 -8.51
CA LEU A 165 -2.98 11.43 -7.22
C LEU A 165 -2.61 12.67 -6.39
N VAL A 166 -1.84 13.59 -6.96
CA VAL A 166 -1.47 14.85 -6.29
C VAL A 166 -2.71 15.64 -5.87
N ARG A 167 -3.74 15.72 -6.73
CA ARG A 167 -5.01 16.36 -6.35
C ARG A 167 -5.68 15.67 -5.17
N ALA A 168 -5.59 14.35 -5.05
CA ALA A 168 -6.10 13.63 -3.89
C ALA A 168 -5.30 13.94 -2.61
N ILE A 169 -3.96 14.06 -2.70
CA ILE A 169 -3.10 14.48 -1.59
C ILE A 169 -3.43 15.91 -1.14
N TYR A 170 -3.58 16.86 -2.06
CA TYR A 170 -4.07 18.21 -1.71
C TYR A 170 -5.42 18.17 -0.99
N ALA A 171 -6.39 17.43 -1.53
CA ALA A 171 -7.72 17.33 -0.93
C ALA A 171 -7.67 16.76 0.49
N ALA A 172 -6.83 15.73 0.71
CA ALA A 172 -6.60 15.15 2.02
C ALA A 172 -5.91 16.13 2.99
N ARG A 173 -4.87 16.85 2.56
CA ARG A 173 -4.18 17.89 3.35
C ARG A 173 -5.14 19.00 3.78
N ILE A 174 -5.85 19.59 2.83
CA ILE A 174 -6.83 20.67 3.08
C ILE A 174 -7.91 20.23 4.05
N LYS A 175 -8.39 18.98 3.91
CA LYS A 175 -9.37 18.40 4.83
C LYS A 175 -8.76 18.19 6.23
N ALA A 176 -7.53 17.71 6.33
CA ALA A 176 -6.82 17.56 7.60
C ALA A 176 -6.63 18.92 8.29
N ASP A 177 -6.21 19.95 7.56
CA ASP A 177 -6.00 21.30 8.11
C ASP A 177 -7.31 21.89 8.65
N GLN A 178 -8.44 21.62 7.98
CA GLN A 178 -9.76 22.00 8.50
C GLN A 178 -10.11 21.30 9.83
N VAL A 179 -9.80 20.00 9.94
CA VAL A 179 -10.02 19.25 11.19
C VAL A 179 -9.08 19.73 12.30
N LYS A 180 -7.80 19.99 11.98
CA LYS A 180 -6.83 20.54 12.94
C LYS A 180 -7.26 21.92 13.45
N LYS A 181 -7.85 22.76 12.60
CA LYS A 181 -8.45 24.05 13.01
C LYS A 181 -9.59 23.87 14.02
N GLN A 182 -10.45 22.86 13.83
CA GLN A 182 -11.50 22.52 14.81
C GLN A 182 -10.89 22.08 16.15
N ARG A 183 -9.90 21.19 16.12
CA ARG A 183 -9.17 20.76 17.33
C ARG A 183 -8.50 21.92 18.05
N ASN A 184 -7.90 22.86 17.31
CA ASN A 184 -7.29 24.07 17.88
C ASN A 184 -8.33 24.99 18.54
N ALA A 185 -9.57 25.00 18.07
CA ALA A 185 -10.68 25.71 18.71
C ALA A 185 -11.23 24.99 19.96
N GLY A 186 -10.74 23.79 20.26
CA GLY A 186 -11.19 22.96 21.38
C GLY A 186 -12.29 21.95 21.04
N ASP A 187 -12.65 21.81 19.75
CA ASP A 187 -13.61 20.80 19.33
C ASP A 187 -13.00 19.40 19.45
N VAL A 188 -13.79 18.45 19.98
CA VAL A 188 -13.38 17.05 20.09
C VAL A 188 -13.62 16.35 18.76
N VAL A 189 -12.55 16.07 18.02
CA VAL A 189 -12.60 15.37 16.73
C VAL A 189 -11.68 14.15 16.73
N ASP A 190 -12.27 12.96 16.58
CA ASP A 190 -11.55 11.69 16.58
C ASP A 190 -10.57 11.55 15.42
N THR A 191 -9.43 10.91 15.68
CA THR A 191 -8.49 10.50 14.62
C THR A 191 -9.05 9.27 13.90
N PRO A 192 -9.31 9.36 12.58
CA PRO A 192 -9.79 8.23 11.81
C PRO A 192 -8.69 7.18 11.69
N LYS A 193 -9.04 5.91 11.94
CA LYS A 193 -8.15 4.79 11.64
C LYS A 193 -8.31 4.44 10.16
N PRO A 194 -7.23 4.47 9.36
CA PRO A 194 -7.35 4.14 7.94
C PRO A 194 -7.75 2.68 7.81
N VAL A 195 -8.75 2.40 6.98
CA VAL A 195 -9.09 1.02 6.62
C VAL A 195 -7.97 0.52 5.73
N MET A 196 -7.00 -0.19 6.32
CA MET A 196 -5.98 -0.91 5.58
C MET A 196 -6.64 -2.09 4.87
N ILE A 197 -7.18 -1.85 3.68
CA ILE A 197 -7.55 -2.94 2.79
C ILE A 197 -6.23 -3.45 2.24
N LEU A 198 -5.81 -4.66 2.64
CA LEU A 198 -4.86 -5.45 1.85
C LEU A 198 -5.44 -5.45 0.44
N MET A 199 -4.88 -4.62 -0.44
CA MET A 199 -5.35 -4.56 -1.81
C MET A 199 -5.05 -5.94 -2.39
N GLU A 200 -6.07 -6.79 -2.47
CA GLU A 200 -6.04 -7.97 -3.31
C GLU A 200 -5.73 -7.43 -4.69
N GLN A 201 -4.45 -7.54 -5.08
CA GLN A 201 -4.07 -7.49 -6.48
C GLN A 201 -5.05 -8.42 -7.15
N HIS A 202 -5.92 -7.89 -8.02
CA HIS A 202 -6.94 -8.70 -8.67
C HIS A 202 -6.23 -9.93 -9.22
N ALA A 203 -6.45 -11.06 -8.55
CA ALA A 203 -5.84 -12.31 -8.94
C ALA A 203 -6.22 -12.50 -10.41
N LYS A 204 -5.26 -12.91 -11.23
CA LYS A 204 -5.51 -13.17 -12.66
C LYS A 204 -6.85 -13.90 -12.77
N PRO A 205 -7.82 -13.38 -13.55
CA PRO A 205 -9.19 -13.84 -13.51
C PRO A 205 -9.21 -15.36 -13.63
N THR A 206 -9.75 -16.02 -12.62
CA THR A 206 -9.74 -17.48 -12.59
C THR A 206 -10.78 -18.03 -13.55
N LEU A 207 -10.65 -19.30 -13.91
CA LEU A 207 -11.61 -19.98 -14.78
C LEU A 207 -13.03 -19.98 -14.18
N GLU A 208 -13.13 -19.93 -12.84
CA GLU A 208 -14.39 -19.76 -12.12
C GLU A 208 -14.97 -18.35 -12.24
N ASP A 209 -14.14 -17.30 -12.28
CA ASP A 209 -14.60 -15.93 -12.53
C ASP A 209 -15.10 -15.77 -13.97
N ALA A 210 -14.41 -16.39 -14.93
CA ALA A 210 -14.85 -16.45 -16.32
C ALA A 210 -16.18 -17.21 -16.48
N LYS A 211 -16.37 -18.32 -15.74
CA LYS A 211 -17.66 -19.05 -15.72
C LYS A 211 -18.77 -18.21 -15.09
N LYS A 212 -18.53 -17.57 -13.95
CA LYS A 212 -19.52 -16.70 -13.28
C LYS A 212 -19.91 -15.53 -14.18
N PHE A 213 -18.93 -14.89 -14.81
CA PHE A 213 -19.15 -13.85 -15.81
C PHE A 213 -20.00 -14.37 -16.97
N TYR A 214 -19.68 -15.55 -17.52
CA TYR A 214 -20.47 -16.18 -18.59
C TYR A 214 -21.92 -16.48 -18.15
N ILE A 215 -22.13 -17.01 -16.94
CA ILE A 215 -23.47 -17.29 -16.40
C ILE A 215 -24.25 -15.99 -16.22
N ILE A 216 -23.64 -14.95 -15.66
CA ILE A 216 -24.26 -13.63 -15.49
C ILE A 216 -24.59 -13.01 -16.86
N GLU A 217 -23.67 -13.07 -17.82
CA GLU A 217 -23.89 -12.45 -19.14
C GLU A 217 -24.87 -13.21 -20.03
N ARG A 218 -24.86 -14.56 -20.01
CA ARG A 218 -25.69 -15.38 -20.91
C ARG A 218 -26.99 -15.87 -20.31
N VAL A 219 -27.07 -16.07 -19.00
CA VAL A 219 -28.23 -16.73 -18.36
C VAL A 219 -29.10 -15.72 -17.61
N SER A 220 -28.58 -14.54 -17.25
CA SER A 220 -29.36 -13.51 -16.56
C SER A 220 -29.78 -12.35 -17.46
N GLY A 221 -31.07 -12.00 -17.42
CA GLY A 221 -31.70 -10.91 -18.19
C GLY A 221 -32.83 -11.37 -19.10
N SER A 222 -33.62 -10.42 -19.64
CA SER A 222 -34.72 -10.73 -20.58
C SER A 222 -34.20 -11.21 -21.95
N ASP A 223 -34.99 -11.99 -22.68
CA ASP A 223 -34.64 -12.59 -23.98
C ASP A 223 -34.07 -11.57 -24.99
N PHE A 224 -34.61 -10.34 -24.98
CA PHE A 224 -34.13 -9.26 -25.84
C PHE A 224 -32.71 -8.79 -25.47
N ALA A 225 -32.40 -8.67 -24.17
CA ALA A 225 -31.07 -8.30 -23.69
C ALA A 225 -30.04 -9.40 -24.01
N GLN A 226 -30.44 -10.67 -23.87
CA GLN A 226 -29.60 -11.81 -24.23
C GLN A 226 -29.28 -11.82 -25.74
N LYS A 227 -30.30 -11.61 -26.60
CA LYS A 227 -30.12 -11.61 -28.06
C LYS A 227 -29.22 -10.46 -28.55
N LYS A 228 -29.40 -9.26 -27.99
CA LYS A 228 -28.56 -8.09 -28.33
C LYS A 228 -27.09 -8.32 -27.94
N ARG A 229 -26.84 -8.95 -26.78
CA ARG A 229 -25.48 -9.26 -26.30
C ARG A 229 -24.83 -10.38 -27.10
N LYS A 230 -25.58 -11.42 -27.47
CA LYS A 230 -25.10 -12.49 -28.35
C LYS A 230 -24.62 -11.94 -29.70
N ASN A 231 -25.39 -11.07 -30.33
CA ASN A 231 -25.00 -10.45 -31.60
C ASN A 231 -23.73 -9.59 -31.47
N ARG A 232 -23.55 -8.92 -30.32
CA ARG A 232 -22.36 -8.09 -30.06
C ARG A 232 -21.12 -8.95 -29.85
N LEU A 233 -21.24 -10.08 -29.14
CA LEU A 233 -20.16 -11.05 -28.97
C LEU A 233 -19.80 -11.75 -30.29
N GLU A 234 -20.77 -12.08 -31.14
CA GLU A 234 -20.51 -12.63 -32.47
C GLU A 234 -19.78 -11.63 -33.37
N ALA A 235 -20.16 -10.35 -33.32
CA ALA A 235 -19.44 -9.28 -34.02
C ALA A 235 -18.00 -9.15 -33.52
N LEU A 236 -17.79 -9.22 -32.20
CA LEU A 236 -16.46 -9.17 -31.57
C LEU A 236 -15.61 -10.39 -31.90
N MET A 237 -16.19 -11.60 -31.89
CA MET A 237 -15.52 -12.82 -32.32
C MET A 237 -15.18 -12.78 -33.81
N LYS A 238 -16.03 -12.18 -34.64
CA LYS A 238 -15.74 -11.99 -36.07
C LYS A 238 -14.55 -11.05 -36.25
N THR A 239 -14.49 -9.93 -35.53
CA THR A 239 -13.34 -9.00 -35.58
C THR A 239 -12.05 -9.64 -35.06
N VAL A 240 -12.13 -10.43 -33.99
CA VAL A 240 -10.99 -11.18 -33.45
C VAL A 240 -10.53 -12.26 -34.43
N LYS A 241 -11.45 -12.99 -35.06
CA LYS A 241 -11.14 -14.02 -36.07
C LYS A 241 -10.49 -13.40 -37.32
N THR A 242 -10.92 -12.22 -37.75
CA THR A 242 -10.24 -11.49 -38.83
C THR A 242 -8.87 -10.96 -38.42
N ALA A 243 -8.66 -10.61 -37.15
CA ALA A 243 -7.38 -10.12 -36.64
C ALA A 243 -6.34 -11.23 -36.43
N LEU A 244 -6.78 -12.43 -36.04
CA LEU A 244 -5.91 -13.58 -35.80
C LEU A 244 -5.59 -14.41 -37.06
N GLY A 245 -6.22 -14.11 -38.20
CA GLY A 245 -6.09 -14.90 -39.43
C GLY A 245 -6.76 -16.28 -39.34
N GLU A 246 -6.75 -17.04 -40.45
CA GLU A 246 -7.24 -18.43 -40.41
C GLU A 246 -6.37 -19.27 -39.48
N VAL A 247 -7.01 -19.90 -38.49
CA VAL A 247 -6.37 -20.90 -37.64
C VAL A 247 -5.87 -22.01 -38.57
N PRO A 248 -4.56 -22.29 -38.63
CA PRO A 248 -4.05 -23.36 -39.47
C PRO A 248 -4.72 -24.66 -39.04
N ALA A 249 -5.17 -25.46 -40.02
CA ALA A 249 -5.81 -26.75 -39.73
C ALA A 249 -4.88 -27.57 -38.83
N LEU A 250 -5.41 -28.01 -37.68
CA LEU A 250 -4.69 -28.94 -36.82
C LEU A 250 -4.37 -30.19 -37.67
N PRO A 251 -3.14 -30.71 -37.62
CA PRO A 251 -2.80 -31.91 -38.37
C PRO A 251 -3.73 -33.04 -37.94
N ASP A 252 -4.25 -33.79 -38.91
CA ASP A 252 -5.15 -34.90 -38.65
C ASP A 252 -4.38 -35.97 -37.86
N TRP A 253 -4.76 -36.17 -36.61
CA TRP A 253 -4.16 -37.15 -35.70
C TRP A 253 -4.99 -38.42 -35.64
N THR A 254 -5.71 -38.75 -36.73
CA THR A 254 -6.20 -40.11 -36.93
C THR A 254 -4.99 -41.03 -37.08
N VAL A 255 -4.78 -41.84 -36.04
CA VAL A 255 -3.87 -42.98 -36.09
C VAL A 255 -4.45 -43.95 -37.12
N ASP A 256 -3.74 -44.21 -38.21
CA ASP A 256 -4.07 -45.31 -39.12
C ASP A 256 -3.89 -46.64 -38.34
N ASP A 257 -4.93 -47.48 -38.38
CA ASP A 257 -4.98 -48.82 -37.75
C ASP A 257 -3.88 -49.78 -38.28
#